data_AF-A0A6P3ZHZ2-F1
#
_entry.id   AF-A0A6P3ZHZ2-F1
#
_cell.length_a   1.000
_cell.length_b   1.000
_cell.length_c   1.000
_cell.angle_alpha   90.00
_cell.angle_beta   90.00
_cell.angle_gamma   90.00
#
_symmetry.space_group_name_H-M   'P 1'
#
loop_
_entity.id
_entity.type
_entity.pdbx_description
1 polymer ?
#
loop_
_entity_poly.entity_id
_entity_poly.type
_entity_poly.pdbx_seq_one_letter_code
_entity_poly.pdbx_strand_id
1 'polypeptide(L)'
;MSDRQKGLLKAISEVFSNAFNRYCARHIFANFKSYFPDVKVRNLFWAASRSTNIKDFNVAMEGIKAVDLGAYTWLKDIPVDNWSKHAFGTDVKVDHVTNNLTESFNSQIDSIRNKPILQLVESLRTKVMKKFSKREQKAKDWLTDLPPSVRAKVNKFQREGRHIQVIHVGNSEFEVLHEPVTVLVDFSKAICDCGVWQIYGIPCKHAMACITHLGVSLIPYVASCLSKEAYMLTYAGKIHPIPDESSWPQIKGDKVHPPANKRKPGRSKLARRTESDELASHKRSYVLRCGVCKAIGHNKRTCPNVPSHAKKKKKSDELAPGKCTGNFFILTSRLIIPTHCDPSSLVFSAIATAASPQYQVQ
;
A
#
# COMPACT_ATOMS: atom_id res chain seq x y z
N MET A 1 -1.22 3.98 -5.45
CA MET A 1 -2.15 4.27 -4.34
C MET A 1 -1.40 5.00 -3.23
N SER A 2 -1.91 6.11 -2.69
CA SER A 2 -1.20 6.92 -1.70
C SER A 2 -2.10 7.42 -0.55
N ASP A 3 -1.46 7.93 0.51
CA ASP A 3 -2.08 8.61 1.66
C ASP A 3 -2.17 10.14 1.49
N ARG A 4 -1.83 10.66 0.30
CA ARG A 4 -1.80 12.10 -0.03
C ARG A 4 -0.81 12.92 0.81
N GLN A 5 0.30 12.33 1.26
CA GLN A 5 1.34 13.08 1.94
C GLN A 5 1.85 14.27 1.08
N LYS A 6 2.11 15.41 1.73
CA LYS A 6 2.56 16.65 1.05
C LYS A 6 3.81 16.38 0.19
N GLY A 7 3.79 16.86 -1.05
CA GLY A 7 4.87 16.71 -2.03
C GLY A 7 4.89 15.39 -2.80
N LEU A 8 4.19 14.35 -2.32
CA LEU A 8 4.20 13.04 -2.97
C LEU A 8 3.54 13.04 -4.35
N LEU A 9 2.38 13.68 -4.49
CA LEU A 9 1.66 13.72 -5.77
C LEU A 9 2.47 14.43 -6.85
N LYS A 10 3.17 15.50 -6.47
CA LYS A 10 4.07 16.25 -7.38
C LYS A 10 5.24 15.38 -7.84
N ALA A 11 5.90 14.70 -6.89
CA ALA A 11 7.02 13.81 -7.22
C ALA A 11 6.57 12.64 -8.11
N ILE A 12 5.38 12.08 -7.88
CA ILE A 12 4.84 11.01 -8.73
C ILE A 12 4.59 11.54 -10.14
N SER A 13 3.98 12.72 -10.30
CA SER A 13 3.74 13.29 -11.64
C SER A 13 5.04 13.64 -12.40
N GLU A 14 6.10 14.01 -11.69
CA GLU A 14 7.40 14.32 -12.29
C GLU A 14 8.15 13.07 -12.76
N VAL A 15 8.12 11.98 -11.97
CA VAL A 15 8.86 10.74 -12.27
C VAL A 15 8.04 9.75 -13.11
N PHE A 16 6.73 9.70 -12.88
CA PHE A 16 5.79 8.78 -13.51
C PHE A 16 4.58 9.55 -14.05
N SER A 17 4.79 10.35 -15.09
CA SER A 17 3.76 11.20 -15.70
C SER A 17 2.50 10.45 -16.14
N ASN A 18 2.65 9.18 -16.53
CA ASN A 18 1.56 8.32 -17.01
C ASN A 18 0.90 7.50 -15.90
N ALA A 19 1.28 7.68 -14.63
CA ALA A 19 0.73 6.89 -13.53
C ALA A 19 -0.59 7.47 -13.01
N PHE A 20 -1.62 6.62 -12.96
CA PHE A 20 -2.89 6.95 -12.31
C PHE A 20 -2.74 7.02 -10.79
N ASN A 21 -3.12 8.17 -10.22
CA ASN A 21 -2.96 8.45 -8.80
C ASN A 21 -4.20 8.09 -7.98
N ARG A 22 -4.27 6.83 -7.52
CA ARG A 22 -5.32 6.40 -6.58
C ARG A 22 -5.03 6.86 -5.15
N TYR A 23 -6.02 7.35 -4.45
CA TYR A 23 -6.01 7.65 -3.02
C TYR A 23 -6.55 6.45 -2.25
N CYS A 24 -5.93 6.19 -1.09
CA CYS A 24 -6.43 5.17 -0.18
C CYS A 24 -7.77 5.62 0.42
N ALA A 25 -8.85 4.90 0.11
CA ALA A 25 -10.18 5.17 0.64
C ALA A 25 -10.21 5.13 2.17
N ARG A 26 -9.34 4.34 2.82
CA ARG A 26 -9.24 4.30 4.29
C ARG A 26 -8.70 5.60 4.89
N HIS A 27 -7.74 6.26 4.23
CA HIS A 27 -7.23 7.57 4.69
C HIS A 27 -8.26 8.68 4.42
N ILE A 28 -8.98 8.62 3.29
CA ILE A 28 -10.11 9.52 3.04
C ILE A 28 -11.17 9.32 4.11
N PHE A 29 -11.53 8.08 4.41
CA PHE A 29 -12.50 7.72 5.44
C PHE A 29 -12.11 8.20 6.83
N ALA A 30 -10.82 8.10 7.21
CA ALA A 30 -10.35 8.57 8.52
C ALA A 30 -10.60 10.08 8.69
N ASN A 31 -10.26 10.89 7.67
CA ASN A 31 -10.56 12.31 7.67
C ASN A 31 -12.06 12.58 7.58
N PHE A 32 -12.78 11.86 6.72
CA PHE A 32 -14.20 12.01 6.52
C PHE A 32 -14.99 11.74 7.81
N LYS A 33 -14.68 10.64 8.52
CA LYS A 33 -15.27 10.29 9.82
C LYS A 33 -15.05 11.38 10.88
N SER A 34 -13.93 12.12 10.85
CA SER A 34 -13.70 13.18 11.84
C SER A 34 -14.62 14.39 11.63
N TYR A 35 -15.04 14.65 10.40
CA TYR A 35 -15.99 15.73 10.07
C TYR A 35 -17.45 15.25 10.11
N PHE A 36 -17.71 14.00 9.75
CA PHE A 36 -19.04 13.43 9.58
C PHE A 36 -19.19 12.13 10.39
N PRO A 37 -19.58 12.20 11.68
CA PRO A 37 -19.59 11.05 12.58
C PRO A 37 -20.77 10.09 12.35
N ASP A 38 -21.79 10.49 11.58
CA ASP A 38 -22.99 9.68 11.32
C ASP A 38 -22.63 8.30 10.70
N VAL A 39 -23.23 7.22 11.23
CA VAL A 39 -22.96 5.84 10.79
C VAL A 39 -23.48 5.58 9.37
N LYS A 40 -24.65 6.11 9.01
CA LYS A 40 -25.26 5.92 7.69
C LYS A 40 -24.39 6.57 6.62
N VAL A 41 -23.96 7.81 6.84
CA VAL A 41 -23.05 8.54 5.95
C VAL A 41 -21.72 7.77 5.76
N ARG A 42 -21.18 7.21 6.84
CA ARG A 42 -19.97 6.36 6.79
C ARG A 42 -20.16 5.07 5.99
N ASN A 43 -21.30 4.41 6.11
CA ASN A 43 -21.60 3.20 5.34
C ASN A 43 -21.77 3.53 3.85
N LEU A 44 -22.44 4.63 3.54
CA LEU A 44 -22.63 5.11 2.17
C LEU A 44 -21.32 5.54 1.52
N PHE A 45 -20.36 6.12 2.27
CA PHE A 45 -19.00 6.35 1.77
C PHE A 45 -18.33 5.05 1.31
N TRP A 46 -18.46 3.97 2.08
CA TRP A 46 -17.89 2.67 1.70
C TRP A 46 -18.62 2.05 0.51
N ALA A 47 -19.94 2.28 0.38
CA ALA A 47 -20.67 1.91 -0.82
C ALA A 47 -20.10 2.65 -2.04
N ALA A 48 -20.08 3.99 -2.01
CA ALA A 48 -19.59 4.83 -3.10
C ALA A 48 -18.14 4.52 -3.49
N SER A 49 -17.22 4.36 -2.53
CA SER A 49 -15.81 4.06 -2.82
C SER A 49 -15.61 2.68 -3.45
N ARG A 50 -16.47 1.69 -3.11
CA ARG A 50 -16.34 0.31 -3.59
C ARG A 50 -17.19 0.01 -4.83
N SER A 51 -18.14 0.87 -5.18
CA SER A 51 -18.97 0.76 -6.38
C SER A 51 -18.10 0.53 -7.62
N THR A 52 -18.47 -0.45 -8.43
CA THR A 52 -17.76 -0.84 -9.66
C THR A 52 -18.37 -0.24 -10.91
N ASN A 53 -19.56 0.34 -10.82
CA ASN A 53 -20.23 1.06 -11.90
C ASN A 53 -20.74 2.43 -11.41
N ILE A 54 -21.01 3.32 -12.36
CA ILE A 54 -21.43 4.70 -12.08
C ILE A 54 -22.83 4.78 -11.46
N LYS A 55 -23.72 3.84 -11.78
CA LYS A 55 -25.09 3.81 -11.25
C LYS A 55 -25.08 3.60 -9.73
N ASP A 56 -24.39 2.55 -9.26
CA ASP A 56 -24.28 2.24 -7.84
C ASP A 56 -23.51 3.34 -7.08
N PHE A 57 -22.54 3.98 -7.73
CA PHE A 57 -21.84 5.14 -7.18
C PHE A 57 -22.82 6.32 -6.97
N ASN A 58 -23.59 6.67 -8.00
CA ASN A 58 -24.55 7.78 -7.92
C ASN A 58 -25.63 7.52 -6.87
N VAL A 59 -26.16 6.31 -6.78
CA VAL A 59 -27.10 5.92 -5.72
C VAL A 59 -26.51 6.14 -4.33
N ALA A 60 -25.26 5.72 -4.11
CA ALA A 60 -24.58 5.95 -2.84
C ALA A 60 -24.34 7.44 -2.56
N MET A 61 -23.93 8.23 -3.56
CA MET A 61 -23.68 9.66 -3.42
C MET A 61 -24.96 10.46 -3.16
N GLU A 62 -26.06 10.16 -3.85
CA GLU A 62 -27.37 10.76 -3.56
C GLU A 62 -27.89 10.35 -2.18
N GLY A 63 -27.63 9.11 -1.76
CA GLY A 63 -27.88 8.68 -0.38
C GLY A 63 -27.12 9.51 0.65
N ILE A 64 -25.85 9.85 0.39
CA ILE A 64 -25.07 10.74 1.27
C ILE A 64 -25.71 12.12 1.29
N LYS A 65 -26.04 12.68 0.12
CA LYS A 65 -26.63 14.02 -0.02
C LYS A 65 -27.96 14.15 0.72
N ALA A 66 -28.78 13.11 0.71
CA ALA A 66 -30.07 13.08 1.41
C ALA A 66 -29.91 13.09 2.94
N VAL A 67 -28.82 12.53 3.47
CA VAL A 67 -28.54 12.53 4.92
C VAL A 67 -27.75 13.77 5.35
N ASP A 68 -26.74 14.15 4.58
CA ASP A 68 -25.84 15.27 4.88
C ASP A 68 -25.27 15.89 3.58
N LEU A 69 -25.74 17.09 3.24
CA LEU A 69 -25.29 17.85 2.07
C LEU A 69 -23.83 18.31 2.18
N GLY A 70 -23.34 18.56 3.40
CA GLY A 70 -21.95 18.93 3.66
C GLY A 70 -21.01 17.77 3.36
N ALA A 71 -21.37 16.55 3.77
CA ALA A 71 -20.63 15.34 3.48
C ALA A 71 -20.55 15.06 1.97
N TYR A 72 -21.67 15.24 1.25
CA TYR A 72 -21.71 15.13 -0.20
C TYR A 72 -20.77 16.11 -0.88
N THR A 73 -20.83 17.38 -0.49
CA THR A 73 -20.01 18.46 -1.08
C THR A 73 -18.52 18.19 -0.83
N TRP A 74 -18.16 17.78 0.38
CA TRP A 74 -16.78 17.44 0.74
C TRP A 74 -16.21 16.31 -0.12
N LEU A 75 -17.01 15.27 -0.42
CA LEU A 75 -16.57 14.17 -1.28
C LEU A 75 -16.49 14.57 -2.75
N LYS A 76 -17.38 15.47 -3.21
CA LYS A 76 -17.40 15.98 -4.59
C LYS A 76 -16.13 16.78 -4.92
N ASP A 77 -15.51 17.41 -3.93
CA ASP A 77 -14.23 18.13 -4.10
C ASP A 77 -13.02 17.20 -4.34
N ILE A 78 -13.17 15.89 -4.09
CA ILE A 78 -12.12 14.91 -4.37
C ILE A 78 -12.38 14.29 -5.75
N PRO A 79 -11.43 14.39 -6.71
CA PRO A 79 -11.57 13.79 -8.03
C PRO A 79 -11.94 12.30 -7.94
N VAL A 80 -13.03 11.91 -8.58
CA VAL A 80 -13.68 10.60 -8.38
C VAL A 80 -12.82 9.43 -8.82
N ASP A 81 -12.04 9.62 -9.89
CA ASP A 81 -11.02 8.73 -10.45
C ASP A 81 -9.91 8.39 -9.44
N ASN A 82 -9.75 9.23 -8.41
CA ASN A 82 -8.75 8.98 -7.39
C ASN A 82 -9.27 8.09 -6.25
N TRP A 83 -10.58 7.98 -5.98
CA TRP A 83 -11.05 7.29 -4.76
C TRP A 83 -12.22 6.32 -4.92
N SER A 84 -12.96 6.38 -6.03
CA SER A 84 -14.03 5.42 -6.31
C SER A 84 -13.64 4.44 -7.40
N LYS A 85 -13.90 3.16 -7.13
CA LYS A 85 -13.45 2.05 -7.97
C LYS A 85 -14.04 2.09 -9.39
N HIS A 86 -15.27 2.57 -9.57
CA HIS A 86 -15.92 2.66 -10.88
C HIS A 86 -15.20 3.58 -11.85
N ALA A 87 -14.44 4.56 -11.35
CA ALA A 87 -13.72 5.55 -12.13
C ALA A 87 -12.22 5.21 -12.28
N PHE A 88 -11.77 4.07 -11.74
CA PHE A 88 -10.38 3.65 -11.89
C PHE A 88 -10.10 3.18 -13.32
N GLY A 89 -8.91 3.53 -13.83
CA GLY A 89 -8.39 2.96 -15.08
C GLY A 89 -8.40 1.43 -15.04
N THR A 90 -8.89 0.83 -16.12
CA THR A 90 -9.12 -0.62 -16.24
C THR A 90 -7.91 -1.37 -16.77
N ASP A 91 -6.84 -0.69 -17.19
CA ASP A 91 -5.61 -1.32 -17.69
C ASP A 91 -4.94 -2.18 -16.61
N VAL A 92 -4.96 -1.68 -15.36
CA VAL A 92 -4.39 -2.35 -14.20
C VAL A 92 -5.50 -3.08 -13.44
N LYS A 93 -5.53 -4.41 -13.54
CA LYS A 93 -6.54 -5.31 -12.96
C LYS A 93 -6.42 -5.43 -11.44
N VAL A 94 -6.74 -4.34 -10.73
CA VAL A 94 -6.61 -4.21 -9.28
C VAL A 94 -7.91 -3.71 -8.67
N ASP A 95 -8.50 -4.52 -7.78
CA ASP A 95 -9.76 -4.23 -7.10
C ASP A 95 -9.60 -3.56 -5.73
N HIS A 96 -8.37 -3.28 -5.31
CA HIS A 96 -8.08 -2.64 -4.04
C HIS A 96 -8.43 -1.15 -4.07
N VAL A 97 -9.17 -0.71 -3.05
CA VAL A 97 -9.44 0.71 -2.75
C VAL A 97 -8.68 1.18 -1.49
N THR A 98 -8.00 0.27 -0.80
CA THR A 98 -7.24 0.54 0.43
C THR A 98 -5.77 0.18 0.26
N ASN A 99 -4.91 0.85 1.03
CA ASN A 99 -3.46 0.68 0.97
C ASN A 99 -2.95 -0.54 1.75
N ASN A 100 -3.64 -1.67 1.64
CA ASN A 100 -3.29 -2.90 2.37
C ASN A 100 -1.90 -3.42 1.96
N LEU A 101 -1.46 -3.13 0.72
CA LEU A 101 -0.15 -3.54 0.23
C LEU A 101 0.99 -2.89 1.03
N THR A 102 0.94 -1.57 1.26
CA THR A 102 1.99 -0.90 2.03
C THR A 102 1.95 -1.28 3.50
N GLU A 103 0.76 -1.48 4.07
CA GLU A 103 0.62 -1.94 5.46
C GLU A 103 1.25 -3.33 5.65
N SER A 104 0.98 -4.25 4.71
CA SER A 104 1.60 -5.58 4.70
C SER A 104 3.13 -5.48 4.57
N PHE A 105 3.62 -4.65 3.64
CA PHE A 105 5.07 -4.45 3.47
C PHE A 105 5.72 -3.88 4.74
N ASN A 106 5.13 -2.83 5.32
CA ASN A 106 5.60 -2.20 6.56
C ASN A 106 5.68 -3.22 7.70
N SER A 107 4.68 -4.09 7.83
CA SER A 107 4.72 -5.20 8.79
C SER A 107 5.85 -6.18 8.51
N GLN A 108 6.12 -6.53 7.24
CA GLN A 108 7.22 -7.44 6.89
C GLN A 108 8.61 -6.87 7.24
N ILE A 109 8.78 -5.55 7.23
CA ILE A 109 10.07 -4.89 7.47
C ILE A 109 10.21 -4.31 8.88
N ASP A 110 9.17 -4.39 9.72
CA ASP A 110 9.17 -3.74 11.02
C ASP A 110 10.30 -4.24 11.94
N SER A 111 10.62 -5.54 11.87
CA SER A 111 11.71 -6.13 12.64
C SER A 111 13.12 -5.75 12.15
N ILE A 112 13.25 -5.16 10.96
CA ILE A 112 14.55 -4.83 10.36
C ILE A 112 14.77 -3.33 10.16
N ARG A 113 13.71 -2.51 10.20
CA ARG A 113 13.74 -1.06 9.92
C ARG A 113 14.71 -0.25 10.79
N ASN A 114 15.03 -0.74 11.99
CA ASN A 114 15.88 -0.06 12.96
C ASN A 114 17.32 -0.60 12.98
N LYS A 115 17.67 -1.48 12.05
CA LYS A 115 19.04 -1.99 11.91
C LYS A 115 19.96 -0.94 11.29
N PRO A 116 21.28 -0.99 11.54
CA PRO A 116 22.27 -0.23 10.79
C PRO A 116 22.09 -0.42 9.27
N ILE A 117 22.41 0.61 8.47
CA ILE A 117 22.09 0.64 7.04
C ILE A 117 22.54 -0.61 6.27
N LEU A 118 23.75 -1.09 6.51
CA LEU A 118 24.28 -2.31 5.88
C LEU A 118 23.43 -3.54 6.25
N GLN A 119 23.13 -3.70 7.54
CA GLN A 119 22.30 -4.81 8.01
C GLN A 119 20.84 -4.70 7.55
N LEU A 120 20.31 -3.49 7.39
CA LEU A 120 18.98 -3.24 6.85
C LEU A 120 18.91 -3.69 5.39
N VAL A 121 19.84 -3.22 4.55
CA VAL A 121 19.92 -3.57 3.13
C VAL A 121 20.11 -5.07 2.95
N GLU A 122 21.02 -5.69 3.70
CA GLU A 122 21.25 -7.13 3.65
C GLU A 122 20.02 -7.94 4.11
N SER A 123 19.36 -7.49 5.18
CA SER A 123 18.11 -8.11 5.63
C SER A 123 16.99 -7.99 4.60
N LEU A 124 16.89 -6.87 3.89
CA LEU A 124 15.93 -6.67 2.79
C LEU A 124 16.25 -7.58 1.62
N ARG A 125 17.51 -7.60 1.16
CA ARG A 125 17.99 -8.47 0.07
C ARG A 125 17.63 -9.92 0.35
N THR A 126 18.02 -10.44 1.52
CA THR A 126 17.75 -11.83 1.91
C THR A 126 16.25 -12.12 2.02
N LYS A 127 15.43 -11.19 2.52
CA LYS A 127 13.97 -11.36 2.57
C LYS A 127 13.36 -11.44 1.17
N VAL A 128 13.74 -10.55 0.25
CA VAL A 128 13.23 -10.53 -1.12
C VAL A 128 13.66 -11.81 -1.85
N MET A 129 14.94 -12.19 -1.74
CA MET A 129 15.49 -13.42 -2.31
C MET A 129 14.69 -14.67 -1.87
N LYS A 130 14.50 -14.84 -0.55
CA LYS A 130 13.69 -15.95 0.00
C LYS A 130 12.24 -15.90 -0.47
N LYS A 131 11.66 -14.70 -0.58
CA LYS A 131 10.27 -14.52 -1.04
C LYS A 131 10.11 -14.92 -2.49
N PHE A 132 11.01 -14.49 -3.38
CA PHE A 132 10.97 -14.83 -4.81
C PHE A 132 11.08 -16.35 -5.00
N SER A 133 12.12 -16.97 -4.42
CA SER A 133 12.32 -18.43 -4.49
C SER A 133 11.11 -19.20 -3.95
N LYS A 134 10.57 -18.83 -2.78
CA LYS A 134 9.39 -19.48 -2.21
C LYS A 134 8.14 -19.32 -3.06
N ARG A 135 7.96 -18.15 -3.69
CA ARG A 135 6.78 -17.85 -4.52
C ARG A 135 6.83 -18.63 -5.83
N GLU A 136 7.98 -18.69 -6.46
CA GLU A 136 8.22 -19.49 -7.66
C GLU A 136 8.02 -21.00 -7.39
N GLN A 137 8.64 -21.55 -6.34
CA GLN A 137 8.47 -22.96 -5.96
C GLN A 137 6.98 -23.30 -5.79
N LYS A 138 6.25 -22.48 -5.01
CA LYS A 138 4.81 -22.66 -4.81
C LYS A 138 4.01 -22.67 -6.11
N ALA A 139 4.39 -21.83 -7.07
CA ALA A 139 3.68 -21.75 -8.33
C ALA A 139 3.97 -22.94 -9.25
N LYS A 140 5.18 -23.52 -9.19
CA LYS A 140 5.49 -24.80 -9.85
C LYS A 140 4.57 -25.93 -9.36
N ASP A 141 4.29 -25.95 -8.07
CA ASP A 141 3.43 -26.97 -7.44
C ASP A 141 1.92 -26.80 -7.75
N TRP A 142 1.50 -25.71 -8.41
CA TRP A 142 0.08 -25.52 -8.75
C TRP A 142 -0.34 -26.43 -9.90
N LEU A 143 -1.44 -27.18 -9.69
CA LEU A 143 -2.05 -28.04 -10.72
C LEU A 143 -2.87 -27.28 -11.77
N THR A 144 -3.17 -26.00 -11.54
CA THR A 144 -4.05 -25.20 -12.39
C THR A 144 -3.35 -24.00 -12.99
N ASP A 145 -3.86 -23.53 -14.13
CA ASP A 145 -3.35 -22.35 -14.83
C ASP A 145 -3.69 -21.02 -14.16
N LEU A 146 -4.48 -21.05 -13.08
CA LEU A 146 -4.81 -19.89 -12.27
C LEU A 146 -4.16 -19.97 -10.89
N PRO A 147 -3.61 -18.86 -10.36
CA PRO A 147 -3.20 -18.75 -8.97
C PRO A 147 -4.36 -19.06 -8.01
N PRO A 148 -4.09 -19.69 -6.85
CA PRO A 148 -5.13 -20.08 -5.89
C PRO A 148 -6.06 -18.94 -5.46
N SER A 149 -5.54 -17.72 -5.31
CA SER A 149 -6.35 -16.54 -4.96
C SER A 149 -7.30 -16.11 -6.07
N VAL A 150 -6.88 -16.23 -7.33
CA VAL A 150 -7.71 -15.96 -8.51
C VAL A 150 -8.77 -17.05 -8.63
N ARG A 151 -8.37 -18.33 -8.50
CA ARG A 151 -9.26 -19.48 -8.52
C ARG A 151 -10.34 -19.40 -7.44
N ALA A 152 -9.99 -19.01 -6.21
CA ALA A 152 -10.96 -18.81 -5.14
C ALA A 152 -12.02 -17.76 -5.50
N LYS A 153 -11.63 -16.71 -6.23
CA LYS A 153 -12.53 -15.66 -6.68
C LYS A 153 -13.43 -16.11 -7.84
N VAL A 154 -12.86 -16.85 -8.79
CA VAL A 154 -13.61 -17.51 -9.87
C VAL A 154 -14.68 -18.43 -9.26
N ASN A 155 -14.31 -19.31 -8.34
CA ASN A 155 -15.26 -20.21 -7.67
C ASN A 155 -16.34 -19.46 -6.87
N LYS A 156 -16.02 -18.29 -6.34
CA LYS A 156 -17.01 -17.43 -5.69
C LYS A 156 -18.01 -16.87 -6.70
N PHE A 157 -17.53 -16.24 -7.78
CA PHE A 157 -18.41 -15.64 -8.79
C PHE A 157 -19.23 -16.69 -9.55
N GLN A 158 -18.66 -17.87 -9.80
CA GLN A 158 -19.39 -18.98 -10.41
C GLN A 158 -20.55 -19.45 -9.51
N ARG A 159 -20.33 -19.55 -8.18
CA ARG A 159 -21.43 -19.86 -7.24
C ARG A 159 -22.49 -18.78 -7.19
N GLU A 160 -22.09 -17.52 -7.17
CA GLU A 160 -23.01 -16.38 -7.19
C GLU A 160 -23.80 -16.26 -8.51
N GLY A 161 -23.25 -16.76 -9.61
CA GLY A 161 -23.88 -16.75 -10.93
C GLY A 161 -24.81 -17.94 -11.21
N ARG A 162 -24.87 -18.95 -10.33
CA ARG A 162 -25.51 -20.25 -10.62
C ARG A 162 -27.00 -20.16 -10.98
N HIS A 163 -27.72 -19.21 -10.40
CA HIS A 163 -29.17 -19.07 -10.55
C HIS A 163 -29.57 -17.85 -11.38
N ILE A 164 -28.61 -17.25 -12.07
CA ILE A 164 -28.85 -16.09 -12.92
C ILE A 164 -29.35 -16.59 -14.29
N GLN A 165 -30.44 -16.02 -14.76
CA GLN A 165 -30.98 -16.34 -16.07
C GLN A 165 -30.23 -15.54 -17.16
N VAL A 166 -29.97 -16.20 -18.28
CA VAL A 166 -29.19 -15.66 -19.40
C VAL A 166 -30.01 -15.81 -20.67
N ILE A 167 -30.10 -14.72 -21.43
CA ILE A 167 -30.67 -14.68 -22.77
C ILE A 167 -29.53 -14.31 -23.72
N HIS A 168 -29.25 -15.18 -24.69
CA HIS A 168 -28.28 -14.90 -25.74
C HIS A 168 -28.95 -14.06 -26.83
N VAL A 169 -28.46 -12.85 -27.05
CA VAL A 169 -29.03 -11.90 -28.03
C VAL A 169 -28.50 -12.21 -29.44
N GLY A 170 -27.27 -12.72 -29.52
CA GLY A 170 -26.51 -12.94 -30.75
C GLY A 170 -25.08 -12.41 -30.62
N ASN A 171 -24.18 -12.81 -31.53
CA ASN A 171 -22.76 -12.46 -31.45
C ASN A 171 -22.15 -12.84 -30.08
N SER A 172 -21.39 -11.93 -29.47
CA SER A 172 -20.77 -12.05 -28.15
C SER A 172 -21.57 -11.33 -27.04
N GLU A 173 -22.83 -10.99 -27.27
CA GLU A 173 -23.66 -10.17 -26.37
C GLU A 173 -24.77 -10.99 -25.68
N PHE A 174 -24.98 -10.70 -24.41
CA PHE A 174 -25.94 -11.39 -23.56
C PHE A 174 -26.75 -10.40 -22.73
N GLU A 175 -28.03 -10.69 -22.63
CA GLU A 175 -28.93 -10.06 -21.66
C GLU A 175 -29.05 -10.98 -20.44
N VAL A 176 -28.65 -10.46 -19.27
CA VAL A 176 -28.60 -11.24 -18.04
C VAL A 176 -29.65 -10.72 -17.06
N LEU A 177 -30.65 -11.56 -16.79
CA LEU A 177 -31.74 -11.24 -15.87
C LEU A 177 -31.32 -11.56 -14.43
N HIS A 178 -30.97 -10.53 -13.69
CA HIS A 178 -30.56 -10.61 -12.29
C HIS A 178 -31.40 -9.63 -11.48
N GLU A 179 -32.64 -10.05 -11.18
CA GLU A 179 -33.71 -9.23 -10.61
C GLU A 179 -33.24 -8.25 -9.51
N PRO A 180 -33.74 -7.00 -9.51
CA PRO A 180 -34.70 -6.40 -10.46
C PRO A 180 -34.02 -5.78 -11.70
N VAL A 181 -32.75 -6.10 -11.96
CA VAL A 181 -31.96 -5.44 -13.00
C VAL A 181 -31.59 -6.40 -14.13
N THR A 182 -31.80 -5.93 -15.35
CA THR A 182 -31.15 -6.48 -16.54
C THR A 182 -29.72 -5.96 -16.61
N VAL A 183 -28.78 -6.85 -16.91
CA VAL A 183 -27.36 -6.54 -17.03
C VAL A 183 -26.87 -7.01 -18.40
N LEU A 184 -26.19 -6.14 -19.15
CA LEU A 184 -25.57 -6.49 -20.41
C LEU A 184 -24.17 -7.04 -20.19
N VAL A 185 -23.81 -8.07 -20.95
CA VAL A 185 -22.48 -8.67 -20.96
C VAL A 185 -22.01 -8.82 -22.40
N ASP A 186 -20.81 -8.30 -22.69
CA ASP A 186 -20.16 -8.41 -24.00
C ASP A 186 -18.81 -9.14 -23.82
N PHE A 187 -18.73 -10.35 -24.37
CA PHE A 187 -17.57 -11.21 -24.29
C PHE A 187 -16.41 -10.75 -25.18
N SER A 188 -16.72 -10.11 -26.32
CA SER A 188 -15.69 -9.64 -27.26
C SER A 188 -14.83 -8.55 -26.64
N LYS A 189 -15.46 -7.72 -25.77
CA LYS A 189 -14.81 -6.62 -25.06
C LYS A 189 -14.46 -6.94 -23.61
N ALA A 190 -14.86 -8.11 -23.10
CA ALA A 190 -14.78 -8.47 -21.69
C ALA A 190 -15.44 -7.42 -20.76
N ILE A 191 -16.63 -6.97 -21.15
CA ILE A 191 -17.40 -5.91 -20.49
C ILE A 191 -18.66 -6.50 -19.85
N CYS A 192 -19.01 -6.00 -18.67
CA CYS A 192 -20.30 -6.21 -18.05
C CYS A 192 -20.74 -4.92 -17.36
N ASP A 193 -22.02 -4.55 -17.44
CA ASP A 193 -22.53 -3.30 -16.84
C ASP A 193 -22.28 -3.20 -15.32
N CYS A 194 -22.10 -4.33 -14.64
CA CYS A 194 -21.74 -4.33 -13.23
C CYS A 194 -20.34 -3.72 -12.96
N GLY A 195 -19.48 -3.63 -13.98
CA GLY A 195 -18.12 -3.07 -13.94
C GLY A 195 -17.05 -3.97 -13.32
N VAL A 196 -17.46 -5.08 -12.70
CA VAL A 196 -16.54 -5.99 -11.97
C VAL A 196 -15.52 -6.61 -12.92
N TRP A 197 -15.93 -7.06 -14.11
CA TRP A 197 -15.03 -7.78 -15.02
C TRP A 197 -13.88 -6.88 -15.49
N GLN A 198 -14.21 -5.66 -15.88
CA GLN A 198 -13.28 -4.66 -16.40
C GLN A 198 -12.19 -4.32 -15.39
N ILE A 199 -12.60 -4.14 -14.11
CA ILE A 199 -11.72 -3.73 -13.01
C ILE A 199 -10.91 -4.91 -12.46
N TYR A 200 -11.54 -6.08 -12.34
CA TYR A 200 -10.93 -7.24 -11.68
C TYR A 200 -10.12 -8.08 -12.65
N GLY A 201 -10.38 -7.99 -13.96
CA GLY A 201 -9.82 -8.89 -14.98
C GLY A 201 -10.30 -10.33 -14.84
N ILE A 202 -11.38 -10.58 -14.10
CA ILE A 202 -11.97 -11.90 -13.85
C ILE A 202 -13.46 -11.79 -14.19
N PRO A 203 -14.05 -12.72 -14.96
CA PRO A 203 -15.47 -12.66 -15.27
C PRO A 203 -16.31 -12.57 -13.99
N CYS A 204 -17.24 -11.62 -13.94
CA CYS A 204 -18.13 -11.41 -12.80
C CYS A 204 -19.18 -12.52 -12.73
N LYS A 205 -20.04 -12.52 -11.72
CA LYS A 205 -21.13 -13.51 -11.61
C LYS A 205 -22.05 -13.57 -12.84
N HIS A 206 -22.31 -12.44 -13.50
CA HIS A 206 -23.13 -12.36 -14.71
C HIS A 206 -22.42 -13.01 -15.91
N ALA A 207 -21.15 -12.68 -16.13
CA ALA A 207 -20.34 -13.31 -17.16
C ALA A 207 -20.11 -14.80 -16.88
N MET A 208 -19.96 -15.21 -15.62
CA MET A 208 -19.85 -16.63 -15.23
C MET A 208 -21.13 -17.41 -15.55
N ALA A 209 -22.31 -16.79 -15.38
CA ALA A 209 -23.57 -17.39 -15.79
C ALA A 209 -23.59 -17.62 -17.31
N CYS A 210 -23.15 -16.63 -18.10
CA CYS A 210 -23.05 -16.75 -19.55
C CYS A 210 -22.02 -17.82 -19.98
N ILE A 211 -20.84 -17.87 -19.36
CA ILE A 211 -19.82 -18.92 -19.61
C ILE A 211 -20.41 -20.32 -19.36
N THR A 212 -21.15 -20.47 -18.26
CA THR A 212 -21.80 -21.73 -17.90
C THR A 212 -22.90 -22.10 -18.90
N HIS A 213 -23.70 -21.12 -19.33
CA HIS A 213 -24.75 -21.28 -20.33
C HIS A 213 -24.18 -21.75 -21.69
N LEU A 214 -23.05 -21.18 -22.12
CA LEU A 214 -22.37 -21.54 -23.36
C LEU A 214 -21.58 -22.85 -23.28
N GLY A 215 -21.28 -23.36 -22.08
CA GLY A 215 -20.44 -24.54 -21.90
C GLY A 215 -18.97 -24.35 -22.31
N VAL A 216 -18.47 -23.12 -22.30
CA VAL A 216 -17.09 -22.79 -22.75
C VAL A 216 -16.11 -22.73 -21.59
N SER A 217 -14.80 -22.84 -21.89
CA SER A 217 -13.75 -22.66 -20.89
C SER A 217 -13.71 -21.21 -20.39
N LEU A 218 -13.54 -21.03 -19.08
CA LEU A 218 -13.42 -19.70 -18.47
C LEU A 218 -12.02 -19.09 -18.63
N ILE A 219 -10.99 -19.91 -18.86
CA ILE A 219 -9.59 -19.50 -18.82
C ILE A 219 -9.27 -18.37 -19.81
N PRO A 220 -9.76 -18.40 -21.07
CA PRO A 220 -9.53 -17.31 -22.04
C PRO A 220 -10.12 -15.95 -21.61
N TYR A 221 -11.08 -15.96 -20.69
CA TYR A 221 -11.81 -14.76 -20.24
C TYR A 221 -11.21 -14.13 -18.97
N VAL A 222 -10.18 -14.74 -18.39
CA VAL A 222 -9.39 -14.17 -17.29
C VAL A 222 -8.22 -13.40 -17.88
N ALA A 223 -7.98 -12.19 -17.38
CA ALA A 223 -6.88 -11.35 -17.83
C ALA A 223 -5.52 -12.07 -17.68
N SER A 224 -4.71 -12.02 -18.73
CA SER A 224 -3.41 -12.73 -18.80
C SER A 224 -2.47 -12.41 -17.63
N CYS A 225 -2.49 -11.18 -17.12
CA CYS A 225 -1.69 -10.77 -15.96
C CYS A 225 -2.07 -11.48 -14.64
N LEU A 226 -3.17 -12.24 -14.62
CA LEU A 226 -3.65 -13.01 -13.48
C LEU A 226 -3.41 -14.52 -13.65
N SER A 227 -2.70 -14.95 -14.69
CA SER A 227 -2.39 -16.35 -14.94
C SER A 227 -1.24 -16.87 -14.05
N LYS A 228 -1.12 -18.20 -13.97
CA LYS A 228 0.04 -18.89 -13.36
C LYS A 228 1.32 -18.48 -14.08
N GLU A 229 1.30 -18.35 -15.39
CA GLU A 229 2.44 -17.94 -16.20
C GLU A 229 2.92 -16.53 -15.84
N ALA A 230 2.03 -15.54 -15.81
CA ALA A 230 2.37 -14.18 -15.41
C ALA A 230 2.92 -14.12 -13.98
N TYR A 231 2.35 -14.92 -13.08
CA TYR A 231 2.87 -15.06 -11.72
C TYR A 231 4.28 -15.66 -11.70
N MET A 232 4.54 -16.71 -12.47
CA MET A 232 5.87 -17.33 -12.58
C MET A 232 6.90 -16.34 -13.13
N LEU A 233 6.57 -15.62 -14.20
CA LEU A 233 7.43 -14.57 -14.78
C LEU A 233 7.75 -13.47 -13.76
N THR A 234 6.77 -13.05 -12.96
CA THR A 234 6.96 -12.05 -11.91
C THR A 234 8.03 -12.45 -10.88
N TYR A 235 8.17 -13.76 -10.60
CA TYR A 235 9.12 -14.28 -9.62
C TYR A 235 10.30 -15.04 -10.23
N ALA A 236 10.48 -14.99 -11.56
CA ALA A 236 11.55 -15.70 -12.25
C ALA A 236 12.94 -15.12 -11.95
N GLY A 237 13.02 -13.82 -11.69
CA GLY A 237 14.26 -13.12 -11.38
C GLY A 237 14.96 -13.67 -10.13
N LYS A 238 16.29 -13.86 -10.22
CA LYS A 238 17.11 -14.37 -9.11
C LYS A 238 17.94 -13.25 -8.51
N ILE A 239 17.91 -13.15 -7.18
CA ILE A 239 18.87 -12.34 -6.43
C ILE A 239 19.97 -13.30 -5.98
N HIS A 240 21.17 -13.12 -6.51
CA HIS A 240 22.31 -13.98 -6.19
C HIS A 240 22.82 -13.72 -4.75
N PRO A 241 23.37 -14.74 -4.08
CA PRO A 241 24.04 -14.57 -2.80
C PRO A 241 25.26 -13.67 -2.96
N ILE A 242 25.56 -12.89 -1.92
CA ILE A 242 26.81 -12.13 -1.82
C ILE A 242 27.80 -13.04 -1.09
N PRO A 243 29.03 -13.22 -1.60
CA PRO A 243 30.07 -13.98 -0.92
C PRO A 243 30.36 -13.41 0.48
N ASP A 244 30.98 -14.23 1.33
CA ASP A 244 31.46 -13.75 2.61
C ASP A 244 32.51 -12.64 2.44
N GLU A 245 32.57 -11.71 3.39
CA GLU A 245 33.52 -10.59 3.37
C GLU A 245 34.97 -11.06 3.28
N SER A 246 35.30 -12.23 3.85
CA SER A 246 36.63 -12.85 3.74
C SER A 246 37.05 -13.18 2.30
N SER A 247 36.09 -13.32 1.39
CA SER A 247 36.32 -13.69 -0.02
C SER A 247 36.25 -12.48 -0.95
N TRP A 248 36.07 -11.26 -0.43
CA TRP A 248 35.96 -10.08 -1.26
C TRP A 248 37.34 -9.66 -1.81
N PRO A 249 37.42 -9.25 -3.08
CA PRO A 249 38.67 -8.75 -3.65
C PRO A 249 39.10 -7.48 -2.92
N GLN A 250 40.42 -7.28 -2.78
CA GLN A 250 40.96 -6.02 -2.26
C GLN A 250 40.78 -4.94 -3.31
N ILE A 251 39.79 -4.06 -3.10
CA ILE A 251 39.51 -2.95 -4.01
C ILE A 251 40.37 -1.76 -3.60
N LYS A 252 41.18 -1.23 -4.54
CA LYS A 252 41.84 0.07 -4.35
C LYS A 252 40.79 1.17 -4.54
N GLY A 253 40.32 1.74 -3.44
CA GLY A 253 39.34 2.83 -3.44
C GLY A 253 39.35 3.61 -2.14
N ASP A 254 38.69 4.76 -2.14
CA ASP A 254 38.60 5.62 -0.95
C ASP A 254 37.89 4.90 0.20
N LYS A 255 38.44 5.04 1.42
CA LYS A 255 37.76 4.59 2.63
C LYS A 255 36.50 5.43 2.83
N VAL A 256 35.35 4.84 2.54
CA VAL A 256 34.05 5.45 2.84
C VAL A 256 33.81 5.39 4.35
N HIS A 257 33.96 6.53 5.02
CA HIS A 257 33.63 6.65 6.43
C HIS A 257 32.12 6.66 6.65
N PRO A 258 31.62 6.12 7.78
CA PRO A 258 30.20 6.21 8.10
C PRO A 258 29.77 7.69 8.19
N PRO A 259 28.52 8.02 7.79
CA PRO A 259 28.01 9.38 7.93
C PRO A 259 28.15 9.87 9.37
N ALA A 260 28.56 11.12 9.55
CA ALA A 260 28.64 11.74 10.87
C ALA A 260 27.29 11.64 11.58
N ASN A 261 27.28 11.01 12.76
CA ASN A 261 26.06 10.65 13.47
C ASN A 261 25.43 11.90 14.11
N LYS A 262 24.63 12.66 13.36
CA LYS A 262 23.92 13.84 13.88
C LYS A 262 22.70 13.39 14.69
N ARG A 263 22.80 13.40 16.03
CA ARG A 263 21.63 13.22 16.91
C ARG A 263 20.65 14.37 16.67
N LYS A 264 19.48 14.07 16.10
CA LYS A 264 18.37 15.02 16.09
C LYS A 264 17.92 15.28 17.55
N PRO A 265 17.61 16.53 17.94
CA PRO A 265 17.05 16.82 19.25
C PRO A 265 15.77 16.01 19.48
N GLY A 266 15.66 15.36 20.63
CA GLY A 266 14.46 14.62 21.04
C GLY A 266 14.64 13.09 21.14
N ARG A 267 13.70 12.45 21.85
CA ARG A 267 13.69 11.00 22.08
C ARG A 267 13.34 10.25 20.80
N SER A 268 14.20 9.32 20.37
CA SER A 268 13.87 8.33 19.33
C SER A 268 12.55 7.63 19.68
N LYS A 269 11.52 7.86 18.88
CA LYS A 269 10.24 7.16 19.00
C LYS A 269 10.34 5.87 18.18
N LEU A 270 10.58 4.76 18.88
CA LEU A 270 10.66 3.42 18.28
C LEU A 270 9.29 2.87 17.84
N ALA A 271 8.20 3.41 18.41
CA ALA A 271 6.84 2.97 18.11
C ALA A 271 6.12 3.98 17.20
N ARG A 272 5.31 3.45 16.28
CA ARG A 272 4.32 4.21 15.53
C ARG A 272 3.35 4.90 16.50
N ARG A 273 2.90 6.12 16.18
CA ARG A 273 1.75 6.71 16.87
C ARG A 273 0.50 5.92 16.47
N THR A 274 -0.08 5.21 17.43
CA THR A 274 -1.40 4.59 17.30
C THR A 274 -2.45 5.69 17.09
N GLU A 275 -3.36 5.48 16.14
CA GLU A 275 -4.53 6.35 15.94
C GLU A 275 -5.53 6.17 17.10
N SER A 276 -6.46 7.11 17.28
CA SER A 276 -7.40 7.13 18.41
C SER A 276 -8.27 5.87 18.51
N ASP A 277 -8.49 5.18 17.40
CA ASP A 277 -9.33 3.98 17.29
C ASP A 277 -8.54 2.67 17.44
N GLU A 278 -7.21 2.73 17.59
CA GLU A 278 -6.40 1.55 17.81
C GLU A 278 -6.37 1.22 19.30
N LEU A 279 -6.76 -0.01 19.67
CA LEU A 279 -6.67 -0.52 21.04
C LEU A 279 -5.25 -0.29 21.55
N ALA A 280 -5.11 0.64 22.50
CA ALA A 280 -3.83 0.91 23.13
C ALA A 280 -3.30 -0.40 23.71
N SER A 281 -2.09 -0.80 23.29
CA SER A 281 -1.39 -1.92 23.92
C SER A 281 -1.43 -1.71 25.43
N HIS A 282 -2.05 -2.64 26.15
CA HIS A 282 -2.20 -2.59 27.60
C HIS A 282 -0.85 -2.29 28.24
N LYS A 283 -0.60 -1.03 28.57
CA LYS A 283 0.51 -0.68 29.45
C LYS A 283 0.14 -1.35 30.77
N ARG A 284 0.79 -2.48 31.09
CA ARG A 284 0.74 -3.06 32.43
C ARG A 284 0.94 -1.91 33.41
N SER A 285 -0.08 -1.58 34.19
CA SER A 285 0.04 -0.64 35.29
C SER A 285 1.01 -1.29 36.28
N TYR A 286 2.30 -1.01 36.15
CA TYR A 286 3.26 -1.53 37.09
C TYR A 286 3.00 -0.83 38.42
N VAL A 287 2.53 -1.60 39.39
CA VAL A 287 2.37 -1.16 40.77
C VAL A 287 3.77 -0.78 41.27
N LEU A 288 4.01 0.52 41.39
CA LEU A 288 5.31 1.09 41.73
C LEU A 288 5.66 0.73 43.18
N ARG A 289 6.51 -0.28 43.38
CA ARG A 289 7.00 -0.71 44.69
C ARG A 289 8.35 -0.10 45.01
N CYS A 290 8.46 0.55 46.15
CA CYS A 290 9.68 1.21 46.58
C CYS A 290 10.80 0.20 46.85
N GLY A 291 11.98 0.41 46.27
CA GLY A 291 13.14 -0.46 46.49
C GLY A 291 13.70 -0.42 47.92
N VAL A 292 13.35 0.61 48.72
CA VAL A 292 13.85 0.83 50.08
C VAL A 292 12.85 0.31 51.11
N CYS A 293 11.65 0.88 51.20
CA CYS A 293 10.65 0.47 52.20
C CYS A 293 9.65 -0.59 51.70
N LYS A 294 9.76 -1.03 50.44
CA LYS A 294 8.89 -2.05 49.81
C LYS A 294 7.39 -1.70 49.76
N ALA A 295 7.00 -0.50 50.18
CA ALA A 295 5.64 0.02 50.05
C ALA A 295 5.30 0.39 48.61
N ILE A 296 4.01 0.40 48.30
CA ILE A 296 3.46 0.69 46.97
C ILE A 296 3.15 2.19 46.86
N GLY A 297 3.29 2.77 45.67
CA GLY A 297 2.89 4.15 45.36
C GLY A 297 4.04 5.16 45.23
N HIS A 298 5.28 4.75 45.50
CA HIS A 298 6.45 5.62 45.35
C HIS A 298 7.73 4.82 45.00
N ASN A 299 8.77 5.50 44.50
CA ASN A 299 10.05 4.88 44.17
C ASN A 299 11.14 5.25 45.20
N LYS A 300 12.32 4.63 45.09
CA LYS A 300 13.46 4.87 45.99
C LYS A 300 13.85 6.35 46.14
N ARG A 301 13.66 7.19 45.11
CA ARG A 301 14.04 8.62 45.14
C ARG A 301 13.09 9.48 45.95
N THR A 302 11.83 9.07 46.05
CA THR A 302 10.76 9.77 46.77
C THR A 302 10.37 9.03 48.04
N CYS A 303 11.20 8.08 48.49
CA CYS A 303 10.92 7.29 49.68
C CYS A 303 11.13 8.13 50.94
N PRO A 304 10.14 8.20 51.85
CA PRO A 304 10.26 8.92 53.11
C PRO A 304 11.39 8.39 54.01
N ASN A 305 11.75 7.11 53.85
CA ASN A 305 12.73 6.41 54.69
C ASN A 305 14.18 6.56 54.20
N VAL A 306 14.46 7.50 53.30
CA VAL A 306 15.84 7.78 52.85
C VAL A 306 16.40 8.97 53.65
N PRO A 307 17.55 8.81 54.34
CA PRO A 307 18.20 9.90 55.07
C PRO A 307 18.47 11.11 54.16
N SER A 308 18.20 12.31 54.68
CA SER A 308 18.21 13.59 53.96
C SER A 308 19.52 13.91 53.21
N HIS A 309 20.64 13.29 53.58
CA HIS A 309 21.95 13.50 52.97
C HIS A 309 22.18 12.79 51.62
N ALA A 310 21.27 11.90 51.17
CA ALA A 310 21.41 11.19 49.89
C ALA A 310 20.62 11.81 48.71
N LYS A 311 19.96 12.97 48.90
CA LYS A 311 19.20 13.65 47.84
C LYS A 311 20.13 14.52 46.99
N LYS A 312 20.64 14.00 45.86
CA LYS A 312 21.36 14.82 44.87
C LYS A 312 20.44 15.96 44.36
N LYS A 313 20.80 17.21 44.66
CA LYS A 313 20.17 18.44 44.13
C LYS A 313 20.30 18.49 42.60
N LYS A 314 19.22 18.89 41.92
CA LYS A 314 19.25 19.37 40.53
C LYS A 314 20.01 20.70 40.50
N LYS A 315 20.93 20.86 39.55
CA LYS A 315 21.49 22.16 39.16
C LYS A 315 20.43 22.90 38.35
N SER A 316 20.02 24.08 38.81
CA SER A 316 19.25 25.07 38.06
C SER A 316 20.24 26.01 37.40
N ASP A 317 20.23 26.11 36.08
CA ASP A 317 20.94 27.16 35.37
C ASP A 317 19.93 28.29 35.05
N GLU A 318 20.36 29.49 35.45
CA GLU A 318 19.66 30.76 35.51
C GLU A 318 19.71 31.49 34.16
N LEU A 319 18.68 32.31 33.88
CA LEU A 319 18.59 33.22 32.73
C LEU A 319 19.68 34.29 32.77
N ALA A 320 20.28 34.60 31.61
CA ALA A 320 20.96 35.88 31.37
C ALA A 320 20.32 36.60 30.15
N PRO A 321 20.14 37.94 30.19
CA PRO A 321 19.37 38.70 29.22
C PRO A 321 20.21 39.30 28.08
N GLY A 322 19.53 39.73 27.00
CA GLY A 322 20.03 40.76 26.07
C GLY A 322 20.13 40.34 24.61
N LYS A 323 19.06 40.56 23.83
CA LYS A 323 19.07 40.63 22.36
C LYS A 323 19.07 42.09 21.91
N CYS A 324 19.87 42.40 20.90
CA CYS A 324 19.66 43.36 19.79
C CYS A 324 20.86 43.12 18.84
N THR A 325 20.84 43.21 17.51
CA THR A 325 19.88 43.39 16.40
C THR A 325 20.72 43.14 15.16
N GLY A 326 20.14 42.67 14.04
CA GLY A 326 20.85 42.70 12.75
C GLY A 326 20.26 41.77 11.70
N ASN A 327 19.49 42.36 10.78
CA ASN A 327 19.11 41.78 9.49
C ASN A 327 20.33 41.31 8.68
N PHE A 328 20.20 40.28 7.84
CA PHE A 328 20.31 40.40 6.37
C PHE A 328 20.13 39.06 5.64
N PHE A 329 19.69 39.22 4.39
CA PHE A 329 19.39 38.27 3.31
C PHE A 329 20.51 37.27 2.95
N ILE A 330 20.14 36.22 2.18
CA ILE A 330 20.76 35.75 0.91
C ILE A 330 20.12 34.38 0.58
N LEU A 331 19.26 34.26 -0.44
CA LEU A 331 19.49 34.21 -1.90
C LEU A 331 19.65 32.78 -2.43
N THR A 332 18.98 32.62 -3.57
CA THR A 332 18.75 31.46 -4.43
C THR A 332 20.01 30.80 -4.95
N SER A 333 19.94 29.51 -5.29
CA SER A 333 20.64 28.98 -6.46
C SER A 333 19.91 27.76 -7.02
N ARG A 334 19.39 27.94 -8.24
CA ARG A 334 18.94 26.89 -9.16
C ARG A 334 20.15 26.12 -9.66
N LEU A 335 20.01 24.82 -9.88
CA LEU A 335 20.87 24.06 -10.77
C LEU A 335 19.99 23.47 -11.87
N ILE A 336 20.26 23.93 -13.09
CA ILE A 336 19.71 23.47 -14.36
C ILE A 336 20.54 22.26 -14.79
N ILE A 337 19.90 21.17 -15.24
CA ILE A 337 20.56 20.10 -15.99
C ILE A 337 19.72 19.83 -17.25
N PRO A 338 20.34 19.61 -18.44
CA PRO A 338 19.71 19.78 -19.74
C PRO A 338 18.85 18.59 -20.16
N THR A 339 17.83 18.92 -20.95
CA THR A 339 17.01 18.03 -21.76
C THR A 339 17.81 17.44 -22.92
N HIS A 340 17.80 16.12 -23.09
CA HIS A 340 17.54 15.40 -24.35
C HIS A 340 17.78 13.89 -24.14
N CYS A 341 16.71 13.08 -24.23
CA CYS A 341 16.66 11.81 -24.97
C CYS A 341 15.23 11.22 -24.96
N ASP A 342 14.89 10.65 -26.11
CA ASP A 342 13.60 10.18 -26.65
C ASP A 342 12.83 9.16 -25.77
N PRO A 343 11.49 9.30 -25.59
CA PRO A 343 10.67 8.38 -24.79
C PRO A 343 10.07 7.26 -25.64
N SER A 344 10.83 6.20 -25.94
CA SER A 344 10.29 5.01 -26.62
C SER A 344 10.93 3.67 -26.23
N SER A 345 11.45 3.53 -24.99
CA SER A 345 12.02 2.23 -24.54
C SER A 345 12.01 1.92 -23.03
N LEU A 346 11.03 2.37 -22.24
CA LEU A 346 11.00 2.07 -20.79
C LEU A 346 9.69 1.41 -20.34
N VAL A 347 9.57 0.13 -20.69
CA VAL A 347 8.69 -0.83 -19.99
C VAL A 347 9.59 -1.99 -19.56
N PHE A 348 9.78 -2.14 -18.24
CA PHE A 348 10.57 -3.19 -17.56
C PHE A 348 12.09 -3.25 -17.85
N SER A 349 12.86 -2.36 -17.19
CA SER A 349 14.21 -2.73 -16.71
C SER A 349 14.69 -1.75 -15.64
N ALA A 350 14.49 -2.13 -14.39
CA ALA A 350 15.20 -1.54 -13.27
C ALA A 350 15.40 -2.61 -12.18
N ILE A 351 16.25 -3.60 -12.53
CA ILE A 351 17.19 -4.34 -11.66
C ILE A 351 18.08 -5.13 -12.62
N ALA A 352 19.39 -4.96 -12.50
CA ALA A 352 20.49 -5.68 -13.17
C ALA A 352 20.85 -5.25 -14.61
N THR A 353 21.61 -4.15 -14.72
CA THR A 353 22.68 -4.08 -15.73
C THR A 353 23.84 -3.25 -15.16
N ALA A 354 24.81 -3.94 -14.56
CA ALA A 354 26.16 -3.43 -14.38
C ALA A 354 27.12 -4.63 -14.18
N ALA A 355 27.93 -4.88 -15.21
CA ALA A 355 29.23 -5.56 -15.23
C ALA A 355 29.33 -7.03 -14.78
N SER A 356 29.37 -7.94 -15.75
CA SER A 356 30.28 -9.09 -15.74
C SER A 356 31.42 -8.83 -16.73
N PRO A 357 32.70 -8.86 -16.33
CA PRO A 357 33.79 -9.16 -17.25
C PRO A 357 33.81 -10.68 -17.49
N GLN A 358 33.85 -11.06 -18.75
CA GLN A 358 34.01 -12.43 -19.21
C GLN A 358 35.35 -12.99 -18.69
N TYR A 359 35.29 -14.12 -17.98
CA TYR A 359 36.43 -15.03 -17.88
C TYR A 359 36.28 -16.03 -19.03
N GLN A 360 37.07 -15.86 -20.10
CA GLN A 360 37.36 -16.95 -21.03
C GLN A 360 38.59 -17.69 -20.53
N VAL A 361 38.45 -19.02 -20.47
CA VAL A 361 39.55 -19.97 -20.26
C VAL A 361 40.11 -20.31 -21.63
N GLN A 362 41.37 -19.94 -21.86
CA GLN A 362 42.41 -20.76 -22.49
C GLN A 362 43.77 -20.24 -22.07
#